data_AF-A0A183AJF2-F1
#
_entry.id   AF-A0A183AJF2-F1
#
_cell.length_a   1.000
_cell.length_b   1.000
_cell.length_c   1.000
_cell.angle_alpha   90.00
_cell.angle_beta   90.00
_cell.angle_gamma   90.00
#
_symmetry.space_group_name_H-M   'P 1'
#
loop_
_entity.id
_entity.type
_entity.pdbx_description
1 polymer ?
#
loop_
_entity_poly.entity_id
_entity_poly.type
_entity_poly.pdbx_seq_one_letter_code
_entity_poly.pdbx_strand_id
1 'polypeptide(L)'
;MSYWPEPLPVKLEFRKGVMHVLPVIDDRNGQSLDGVGEPLEFVVPSLAAYMNDYEVIRAFVADGPLKSFCYRRLTYLGSKFLLHSLLNESRESLEQKRVPHRDFYNIRKVDTHLHAASCMNQKHLLRFIKKTIRTKADVLVCEDHVTKKPMTLQEVGVRTTVPQSVHNNSFF
;
A
#
# COMPACT_ATOMS: atom_id res chain seq x y z
N MET A 1 6.79 5.94 -31.05
CA MET A 1 6.17 4.89 -30.22
C MET A 1 5.12 5.54 -29.35
N SER A 2 3.84 5.50 -29.76
CA SER A 2 2.71 5.93 -28.94
C SER A 2 2.42 4.82 -27.92
N TYR A 3 2.92 4.99 -26.69
CA TYR A 3 2.80 3.98 -25.63
C TYR A 3 1.38 3.91 -25.02
N TRP A 4 0.49 4.82 -25.40
CA TRP A 4 -0.85 4.94 -24.84
C TRP A 4 -1.91 4.52 -25.85
N PRO A 5 -2.88 3.67 -25.46
CA PRO A 5 -4.04 3.42 -26.29
C PRO A 5 -4.84 4.71 -26.49
N GLU A 6 -5.51 4.82 -27.64
CA GLU A 6 -6.41 5.93 -27.92
C GLU A 6 -7.54 5.99 -26.86
N PRO A 7 -7.98 7.20 -26.45
CA PRO A 7 -9.05 7.35 -25.47
C PRO A 7 -10.35 6.68 -25.95
N LEU A 8 -10.97 5.88 -25.07
CA LEU A 8 -12.28 5.30 -25.34
C LEU A 8 -13.37 6.38 -25.22
N PRO A 9 -14.35 6.43 -26.15
CA PRO A 9 -15.47 7.36 -26.09
C PRO A 9 -16.50 6.90 -25.05
N VAL A 10 -16.22 7.15 -23.77
CA VAL A 10 -17.10 6.80 -22.64
C VAL A 10 -17.48 8.02 -21.82
N LYS A 11 -18.69 7.98 -21.24
CA LYS A 11 -19.16 8.96 -20.26
C LYS A 11 -19.07 8.36 -18.87
N LEU A 12 -18.50 9.11 -17.93
CA LEU A 12 -18.39 8.73 -16.53
C LEU A 12 -19.50 9.41 -15.71
N GLU A 13 -20.20 8.65 -14.90
CA GLU A 13 -21.27 9.15 -14.03
C GLU A 13 -21.22 8.51 -12.64
N PHE A 14 -21.20 9.32 -11.58
CA PHE A 14 -21.33 8.80 -10.22
C PHE A 14 -22.81 8.58 -9.87
N ARG A 15 -23.18 7.35 -9.49
CA ARG A 15 -24.51 7.01 -8.97
C ARG A 15 -24.35 6.41 -7.58
N LYS A 16 -24.93 7.05 -6.57
CA LYS A 16 -24.90 6.60 -5.16
C LYS A 16 -23.47 6.28 -4.65
N GLY A 17 -22.48 7.09 -5.07
CA GLY A 17 -21.08 6.92 -4.67
C GLY A 17 -20.29 5.88 -5.49
N VAL A 18 -20.90 5.26 -6.49
CA VAL A 18 -20.25 4.29 -7.38
C VAL A 18 -20.08 4.91 -8.76
N MET A 19 -18.88 4.80 -9.34
CA MET A 19 -18.61 5.30 -10.71
C MET A 19 -19.15 4.31 -11.74
N HIS A 20 -20.02 4.79 -12.62
CA HIS A 20 -20.53 4.04 -13.78
C HIS A 20 -19.85 4.54 -15.06
N VAL A 21 -19.46 3.60 -15.91
CA VAL A 21 -18.91 3.86 -17.24
C VAL A 21 -20.02 3.56 -18.25
N LEU A 22 -20.46 4.59 -18.97
CA LEU A 22 -21.53 4.50 -19.96
C LEU A 22 -20.93 4.67 -21.37
N PRO A 23 -21.25 3.81 -22.34
CA PRO A 23 -20.84 4.04 -23.73
C PRO A 23 -21.52 5.31 -24.28
N VAL A 24 -20.83 6.06 -25.13
CA VAL A 24 -21.43 7.20 -25.84
C VAL A 24 -22.28 6.65 -27.00
N ILE A 25 -23.60 6.70 -26.84
CA ILE A 25 -24.57 6.33 -27.87
C ILE A 25 -25.00 7.62 -28.58
N ASP A 26 -24.95 7.65 -29.92
CA ASP A 26 -25.51 8.76 -30.71
C ASP A 26 -27.04 8.57 -30.84
N ASP A 27 -27.81 9.47 -30.22
CA ASP A 27 -29.28 9.45 -30.10
C ASP A 27 -30.03 9.51 -31.45
N ARG A 28 -29.33 9.66 -32.58
CA ARG A 28 -29.97 9.80 -33.90
C ARG A 28 -30.17 8.49 -34.66
N ASN A 29 -29.36 7.45 -34.41
CA ASN A 29 -29.42 6.18 -35.15
C ASN A 29 -29.36 4.91 -34.28
N GLY A 30 -29.29 5.02 -32.96
CA GLY A 30 -29.26 3.86 -32.06
C GLY A 30 -28.08 2.90 -32.30
N GLN A 31 -27.06 3.35 -33.05
CA GLN A 31 -25.83 2.61 -33.31
C GLN A 31 -24.74 3.14 -32.38
N SER A 32 -24.08 2.23 -31.68
CA SER A 32 -22.83 2.47 -30.98
C SER A 32 -21.80 3.03 -31.97
N LEU A 33 -21.10 4.12 -31.59
CA LEU A 33 -20.14 4.81 -32.45
C LEU A 33 -18.88 3.98 -32.79
N ASP A 34 -18.73 2.80 -32.20
CA ASP A 34 -17.54 1.98 -32.37
C ASP A 34 -17.85 0.75 -33.23
N GLY A 35 -17.14 0.61 -34.36
CA GLY A 35 -17.02 -0.62 -35.14
C GLY A 35 -16.24 -1.72 -34.40
N VAL A 36 -16.33 -1.76 -33.08
CA VAL A 36 -15.74 -2.76 -32.19
C VAL A 36 -16.90 -3.61 -31.67
N GLY A 37 -16.90 -4.88 -32.04
CA GLY A 37 -17.94 -5.83 -31.63
C GLY A 37 -18.12 -5.90 -30.11
N GLU A 38 -19.36 -6.18 -29.72
CA GLU A 38 -19.89 -6.31 -28.36
C GLU A 38 -19.92 -5.00 -27.53
N PRO A 39 -21.09 -4.60 -26.97
CA PRO A 39 -21.17 -3.46 -26.06
C PRO A 39 -20.29 -3.72 -24.83
N LEU A 40 -19.43 -2.76 -24.48
CA LEU A 40 -18.61 -2.81 -23.27
C LEU A 40 -19.51 -2.83 -22.02
N GLU A 41 -19.82 -4.02 -21.52
CA GLU A 41 -20.62 -4.20 -20.31
C GLU A 41 -19.72 -4.18 -19.07
N PHE A 42 -19.66 -3.02 -18.41
CA PHE A 42 -19.01 -2.89 -17.11
C PHE A 42 -20.00 -3.31 -16.01
N VAL A 43 -19.90 -4.55 -15.55
CA VAL A 43 -20.70 -5.03 -14.41
C VAL A 43 -20.16 -4.41 -13.12
N VAL A 44 -20.90 -3.46 -12.58
CA VAL A 44 -20.58 -2.84 -11.30
C VAL A 44 -21.53 -3.40 -10.23
N PRO A 45 -21.04 -4.18 -9.26
CA PRO A 45 -21.90 -4.78 -8.24
C PRO A 45 -22.55 -3.68 -7.40
N SER A 46 -23.85 -3.83 -7.14
CA SER A 46 -24.55 -2.88 -6.28
C SER A 46 -24.12 -3.04 -4.81
N LEU A 47 -24.23 -1.97 -4.03
CA LEU A 47 -23.99 -2.03 -2.59
C LEU A 47 -24.85 -3.08 -1.91
N ALA A 48 -26.10 -3.25 -2.35
CA ALA A 48 -27.02 -4.25 -1.81
C ALA A 48 -26.52 -5.69 -2.06
N ALA A 49 -26.01 -5.96 -3.27
CA ALA A 49 -25.41 -7.25 -3.61
C ALA A 49 -24.17 -7.51 -2.74
N TYR A 50 -23.27 -6.54 -2.63
CA TYR A 50 -22.09 -6.63 -1.77
C TYR A 50 -22.45 -6.93 -0.30
N MET A 51 -23.44 -6.22 0.25
CA MET A 51 -23.87 -6.43 1.64
C MET A 51 -24.51 -7.80 1.84
N ASN A 52 -25.27 -8.29 0.87
CA ASN A 52 -25.85 -9.63 0.94
C ASN A 52 -24.75 -10.71 0.93
N ASP A 53 -23.79 -10.60 0.02
CA ASP A 53 -22.64 -11.52 -0.07
C ASP A 53 -21.79 -11.47 1.21
N TYR A 54 -21.61 -10.28 1.78
CA TYR A 54 -20.90 -10.09 3.05
C TYR A 54 -21.61 -10.81 4.20
N GLU A 55 -22.94 -10.72 4.30
CA GLU A 55 -23.69 -11.43 5.33
C GLU A 55 -23.64 -12.96 5.15
N VAL A 56 -23.59 -13.46 3.91
CA VAL A 56 -23.37 -14.89 3.63
C VAL A 56 -22.00 -15.33 4.15
N ILE A 57 -20.93 -14.60 3.84
CA ILE A 57 -19.58 -14.90 4.34
C ILE A 57 -19.56 -14.85 5.86
N ARG A 58 -20.19 -13.84 6.46
CA ARG A 58 -20.28 -13.68 7.91
C ARG A 58 -21.00 -14.87 8.57
N ALA A 59 -22.07 -15.37 7.95
CA ALA A 59 -22.76 -16.57 8.41
C ALA A 59 -21.85 -17.80 8.39
N PHE A 60 -21.07 -18.00 7.33
CA PHE A 60 -20.08 -19.10 7.27
C PHE A 60 -19.00 -18.98 8.34
N VAL A 61 -18.50 -17.78 8.61
CA VAL A 61 -17.49 -17.55 9.66
C VAL A 61 -18.04 -17.80 11.07
N ALA A 62 -19.33 -17.55 11.26
CA ALA A 62 -20.03 -17.82 12.52
C ALA A 62 -20.40 -19.30 12.70
N ASP A 63 -20.44 -20.09 11.63
CA ASP A 63 -20.80 -21.51 11.69
C ASP A 63 -19.76 -22.34 12.46
N GLY A 64 -20.19 -22.93 13.58
CA GLY A 64 -19.34 -23.68 14.51
C GLY A 64 -18.76 -24.97 13.92
N PRO A 65 -19.57 -25.84 13.28
CA PRO A 65 -19.08 -27.04 12.59
C PRO A 65 -18.03 -26.71 11.51
N LEU A 66 -18.30 -25.72 10.65
CA LEU A 66 -17.37 -25.30 9.61
C LEU A 66 -16.06 -24.75 10.21
N LYS A 67 -16.14 -23.92 11.25
CA LYS A 67 -14.96 -23.42 11.96
C LYS A 67 -14.12 -24.56 12.54
N SER A 68 -14.76 -25.56 13.15
CA SER A 68 -14.10 -26.73 13.72
C SER A 68 -13.45 -27.60 12.65
N PHE A 69 -14.12 -27.80 11.52
CA PHE A 69 -13.58 -28.51 10.35
C PHE A 69 -12.35 -27.79 9.78
N CYS A 70 -12.46 -26.49 9.53
CA CYS A 70 -11.35 -25.66 9.04
C CYS A 70 -10.16 -25.69 9.99
N TYR A 71 -10.40 -25.58 11.31
CA TYR A 71 -9.35 -25.70 12.31
C TYR A 71 -8.62 -27.04 12.22
N ARG A 72 -9.34 -28.17 12.21
CA ARG A 72 -8.73 -29.50 12.07
C ARG A 72 -7.91 -29.63 10.79
N ARG A 73 -8.42 -29.10 9.68
CA ARG A 73 -7.70 -29.10 8.39
C ARG A 73 -6.43 -28.27 8.43
N LEU A 74 -6.48 -27.06 9.00
CA LEU A 74 -5.31 -26.20 9.15
C LEU A 74 -4.26 -26.84 10.07
N THR A 75 -4.69 -27.43 11.19
CA THR A 75 -3.80 -28.19 12.08
C THR A 75 -3.14 -29.36 11.36
N TYR A 76 -3.92 -30.15 10.60
CA TYR A 76 -3.36 -31.24 9.79
C TYR A 76 -2.33 -30.74 8.76
N LEU A 77 -2.63 -29.65 8.05
CA LEU A 77 -1.69 -29.06 7.08
C LEU A 77 -0.41 -28.56 7.77
N GLY A 78 -0.54 -27.95 8.95
CA GLY A 78 0.61 -27.55 9.78
C GLY A 78 1.47 -28.75 10.20
N SER A 79 0.86 -29.81 10.73
CA SER A 79 1.57 -31.04 11.10
C SER A 79 2.22 -31.73 9.90
N LYS A 80 1.55 -31.75 8.74
CA LYS A 80 2.09 -32.29 7.49
C LYS A 80 3.33 -31.52 7.04
N PHE A 81 3.30 -30.18 7.14
CA PHE A 81 4.47 -29.36 6.81
C PHE A 81 5.63 -29.59 7.79
N LEU A 82 5.36 -29.67 9.10
CA LEU A 82 6.40 -29.97 10.09
C LEU A 82 7.08 -31.33 9.83
N LEU A 83 6.29 -32.35 9.49
CA LEU A 83 6.82 -33.66 9.12
C LEU A 83 7.66 -33.60 7.85
N HIS A 84 7.18 -32.85 6.84
CA HIS A 84 7.94 -32.62 5.61
C HIS A 84 9.31 -31.99 5.91
N SER A 85 9.34 -30.92 6.72
CA SER A 85 10.59 -30.27 7.11
C SER A 85 11.53 -31.23 7.84
N LEU A 86 11.03 -32.00 8.82
CA LEU A 86 11.85 -32.97 9.57
C LEU A 86 12.48 -34.04 8.68
N LEU A 87 11.74 -34.53 7.67
CA LEU A 87 12.23 -35.58 6.78
C LEU A 87 13.14 -35.05 5.66
N ASN A 88 12.98 -33.79 5.25
CA ASN A 88 13.63 -33.26 4.04
C ASN A 88 14.64 -32.14 4.28
N GLU A 89 14.78 -31.61 5.50
CA GLU A 89 15.67 -30.47 5.81
C GLU A 89 17.09 -30.65 5.28
N SER A 90 17.71 -31.81 5.54
CA SER A 90 19.07 -32.10 5.08
C SER A 90 19.18 -32.11 3.55
N ARG A 91 18.17 -32.66 2.87
CA ARG A 91 18.12 -32.71 1.41
C ARG A 91 17.95 -31.31 0.83
N GLU A 92 17.03 -30.52 1.36
CA GLU A 92 16.81 -29.14 0.92
C GLU A 92 18.04 -28.26 1.14
N SER A 93 18.73 -28.42 2.27
CA SER A 93 19.98 -27.70 2.56
C SER A 93 21.07 -28.02 1.52
N LEU A 94 21.20 -29.29 1.11
CA LEU A 94 22.16 -29.69 0.07
C LEU A 94 21.79 -29.10 -1.30
N GLU A 95 20.52 -29.10 -1.67
CA GLU A 95 20.09 -28.51 -2.94
C GLU A 95 20.31 -26.98 -2.98
N GLN A 96 20.08 -26.28 -1.86
CA GLN A 96 20.41 -24.85 -1.76
C GLN A 96 21.90 -24.58 -1.95
N LYS A 97 22.77 -25.40 -1.34
CA LYS A 97 24.24 -25.28 -1.47
C LYS A 97 24.74 -25.54 -2.90
N ARG A 98 24.01 -26.32 -3.69
CA ARG A 98 24.35 -26.60 -5.10
C ARG A 98 24.10 -25.43 -6.03
N VAL A 99 23.31 -24.44 -5.61
CA VAL A 99 23.01 -23.26 -6.43
C VAL A 99 23.86 -22.07 -5.96
N PRO A 100 25.00 -21.80 -6.62
CA PRO A 100 25.86 -20.68 -6.23
C PRO A 100 25.12 -19.35 -6.43
N HIS A 101 25.46 -18.35 -5.60
CA HIS A 101 24.91 -16.99 -5.65
C HIS A 101 23.38 -16.88 -5.47
N ARG A 102 22.74 -17.88 -4.84
CA ARG A 102 21.30 -17.86 -4.48
C ARG A 102 21.06 -17.98 -2.98
N ASP A 103 21.89 -17.30 -2.19
CA ASP A 103 21.73 -17.20 -0.75
C ASP A 103 20.70 -16.12 -0.33
N PHE A 104 20.49 -16.03 0.99
CA PHE A 104 19.58 -15.06 1.58
C PHE A 104 19.89 -13.61 1.18
N TYR A 105 21.14 -13.24 0.85
CA TYR A 105 21.47 -11.86 0.47
C TYR A 105 21.15 -11.58 -1.00
N ASN A 106 21.41 -12.57 -1.86
CA ASN A 106 21.31 -12.45 -3.32
C ASN A 106 19.90 -12.69 -3.89
N ILE A 107 19.01 -13.31 -3.13
CA ILE A 107 17.59 -13.36 -3.51
C ILE A 107 16.97 -11.96 -3.47
N ARG A 108 15.97 -11.72 -4.33
CA ARG A 108 15.21 -10.47 -4.34
C ARG A 108 14.03 -10.62 -3.39
N LYS A 109 13.88 -9.67 -2.46
CA LYS A 109 12.75 -9.61 -1.53
C LYS A 109 12.11 -8.25 -1.70
N VAL A 110 10.80 -8.21 -1.55
CA VAL A 110 9.99 -7.00 -1.62
C VAL A 110 9.28 -6.85 -0.28
N ASP A 111 9.29 -5.63 0.25
CA ASP A 111 8.41 -5.27 1.36
C ASP A 111 7.01 -5.03 0.79
N THR A 112 6.05 -5.86 1.17
CA THR A 112 4.68 -5.81 0.65
C THR A 112 3.79 -4.85 1.43
N HIS A 113 4.24 -4.32 2.57
CA HIS A 113 3.44 -3.43 3.40
C HIS A 113 4.30 -2.33 4.02
N LEU A 114 4.57 -1.30 3.21
CA LEU A 114 5.37 -0.15 3.59
C LEU A 114 4.58 1.15 3.42
N HIS A 115 4.57 1.97 4.46
CA HIS A 115 4.08 3.33 4.36
C HIS A 115 5.18 4.25 3.81
N ALA A 116 4.92 4.89 2.67
CA ALA A 116 5.91 5.74 1.99
C ALA A 116 6.49 6.84 2.90
N ALA A 117 5.68 7.44 3.77
CA ALA A 117 6.13 8.45 4.72
C ALA A 117 7.10 7.92 5.79
N SER A 118 7.07 6.61 6.06
CA SER A 118 7.87 5.94 7.09
C SER A 118 9.01 5.09 6.52
N CYS A 119 9.29 5.20 5.22
CA CYS A 119 10.30 4.36 4.56
C CYS A 119 11.74 4.69 4.97
N MET A 120 11.97 5.88 5.57
CA MET A 120 13.29 6.35 5.96
C MET A 120 13.59 6.05 7.43
N ASN A 121 14.77 5.49 7.69
CA ASN A 121 15.31 5.36 9.04
C ASN A 121 15.52 6.75 9.71
N GLN A 122 15.25 6.86 11.01
CA GLN A 122 15.46 8.06 11.84
C GLN A 122 16.83 8.71 11.65
N LYS A 123 17.91 7.91 11.51
CA LYS A 123 19.28 8.42 11.34
C LYS A 123 19.43 9.16 10.02
N HIS A 124 18.84 8.63 8.96
CA HIS A 124 18.88 9.24 7.63
C HIS A 124 17.99 10.48 7.58
N LEU A 125 16.78 10.39 8.14
CA LEU A 125 15.85 11.51 8.21
C LEU A 125 16.44 12.68 9.02
N LEU A 126 16.98 12.41 10.21
CA LEU A 126 17.59 13.45 11.04
C LEU A 126 18.80 14.09 10.37
N ARG A 127 19.65 13.28 9.70
CA ARG A 127 20.79 13.80 8.94
C ARG A 127 20.33 14.68 7.78
N PHE A 128 19.27 14.27 7.07
CA PHE A 128 18.67 15.05 6.01
C PHE A 128 18.18 16.41 6.55
N ILE A 129 17.37 16.42 7.62
CA ILE A 129 16.86 17.64 8.24
C ILE A 129 18.01 18.59 8.63
N LYS A 130 19.01 18.08 9.37
CA LYS A 130 20.17 18.88 9.80
C LYS A 130 20.97 19.43 8.62
N LYS A 131 21.18 18.63 7.57
CA LYS A 131 21.89 19.07 6.35
C LYS A 131 21.11 20.18 5.65
N THR A 132 19.80 19.99 5.46
CA THR A 132 18.94 20.94 4.75
C THR A 132 18.88 22.29 5.47
N ILE A 133 18.75 22.30 6.81
CA ILE A 133 18.79 23.54 7.60
C ILE A 133 20.11 24.29 7.39
N ARG A 134 21.26 23.60 7.36
CA ARG A 134 22.57 24.24 7.19
C ARG A 134 22.79 24.79 5.77
N THR A 135 22.28 24.11 4.74
CA THR A 135 22.59 24.44 3.34
C THR A 135 21.53 25.27 2.64
N LYS A 136 20.30 25.33 3.18
CA LYS A 136 19.13 25.96 2.58
C LYS A 136 18.33 26.73 3.63
N ALA A 137 19.03 27.45 4.50
CA ALA A 137 18.48 28.12 5.67
C ALA A 137 17.42 29.19 5.30
N ASP A 138 17.64 29.87 4.19
CA ASP A 138 16.89 31.01 3.66
C ASP A 138 15.65 30.62 2.83
N VAL A 139 15.44 29.33 2.56
CA VAL A 139 14.29 28.87 1.77
C VAL A 139 13.02 29.03 2.58
N LEU A 140 12.00 29.67 2.01
CA LEU A 140 10.66 29.77 2.56
C LEU A 140 9.97 28.40 2.51
N VAL A 141 9.50 27.90 3.66
CA VAL A 141 8.99 26.51 3.79
C VAL A 141 7.57 26.41 4.30
N CYS A 142 7.14 27.32 5.17
CA CYS A 142 5.78 27.34 5.69
C CYS A 142 5.36 28.74 6.12
N GLU A 143 4.07 28.94 6.31
CA GLU A 143 3.54 30.16 6.89
C GLU A 143 3.44 30.03 8.42
N ASP A 144 3.74 31.11 9.12
CA ASP A 144 3.49 31.21 10.55
C ASP A 144 1.99 31.07 10.83
N HIS A 145 1.61 30.12 11.68
CA HIS A 145 0.20 29.88 12.02
C HIS A 145 -0.48 31.10 12.66
N VAL A 146 0.28 31.95 13.36
CA VAL A 146 -0.22 33.15 14.05
C VAL A 146 -0.14 34.36 13.14
N THR A 147 1.05 34.63 12.58
CA THR A 147 1.29 35.88 11.84
C THR A 147 0.92 35.81 10.36
N LYS A 148 0.64 34.60 9.83
CA LYS A 148 0.35 34.32 8.40
C LYS A 148 1.44 34.80 7.44
N LYS A 149 2.64 35.07 7.96
CA LYS A 149 3.79 35.47 7.15
C LYS A 149 4.58 34.24 6.72
N PRO A 150 5.18 34.24 5.53
CA PRO A 150 6.06 33.16 5.10
C PRO A 150 7.31 33.14 5.98
N MET A 151 7.72 31.94 6.39
CA MET A 151 8.88 31.68 7.24
C MET A 151 9.93 30.87 6.49
N THR A 152 11.19 31.21 6.76
CA THR A 152 12.37 30.49 6.30
C THR A 152 12.60 29.22 7.11
N LEU A 153 13.34 28.26 6.53
CA LEU A 153 13.71 27.02 7.21
C LEU A 153 14.53 27.27 8.49
N GLN A 154 15.33 28.33 8.52
CA GLN A 154 16.09 28.74 9.70
C GLN A 154 15.17 29.14 10.86
N GLU A 155 14.14 29.94 10.60
CA GLU A 155 13.18 30.40 11.61
C GLU A 155 12.38 29.23 12.20
N VAL A 156 12.03 28.23 11.38
CA VAL A 156 11.37 27.00 11.83
C VAL A 156 12.30 26.15 12.71
N GLY A 157 13.57 26.03 12.33
CA GLY A 157 14.57 25.27 13.08
C GLY A 157 14.80 25.82 14.49
N VAL A 158 14.90 27.15 14.64
CA VAL A 158 15.12 27.81 15.94
C VAL A 158 13.91 27.69 16.87
N ARG A 159 12.68 27.72 16.33
CA ARG A 159 11.45 27.58 17.13
C ARG A 159 11.18 26.16 17.62
N THR A 160 11.74 25.16 16.94
CA THR A 160 11.51 23.73 17.25
C THR A 160 12.64 23.11 18.09
N THR A 161 13.77 23.79 18.25
CA THR A 161 14.79 23.39 19.22
C THR A 161 14.29 23.63 20.64
N VAL A 162 14.04 22.54 21.38
CA VAL A 162 13.89 22.59 22.83
C VAL A 162 15.14 23.27 23.41
N PRO A 163 15.02 24.28 24.29
CA PRO A 163 16.18 24.85 24.96
C PRO A 163 16.94 23.71 25.62
N GLN A 164 18.23 23.58 25.33
CA GLN A 164 19.09 22.76 26.17
C GLN A 164 19.07 23.42 27.55
N SER A 165 18.20 22.94 28.43
CA SER A 165 18.29 23.24 29.85
C SER A 165 19.68 22.83 30.27
N VAL A 166 20.48 23.83 30.61
CA VAL A 166 21.80 23.76 31.19
C VAL A 166 21.88 22.55 32.12
N HIS A 167 22.53 21.47 31.68
CA HIS A 167 22.94 20.40 32.59
C HIS A 167 24.10 20.98 33.40
N ASN A 168 23.75 21.60 34.53
CA ASN A 168 24.69 21.81 35.61
C ASN A 168 25.17 20.44 36.08
N ASN A 169 26.49 20.25 36.03
CA ASN A 169 27.19 19.20 36.75
C ASN A 169 26.84 19.27 38.24
N SER A 170 26.26 18.18 38.76
CA SER A 170 26.56 17.63 40.08
C SER A 170 25.68 16.41 40.30
N PHE A 171 26.24 15.21 40.17
CA PHE A 171 25.99 14.01 40.99
C PHE A 171 26.86 12.90 40.39
N PHE A 172 28.11 12.86 40.85
CA PHE A 172 28.68 11.60 41.32
C PHE A 172 28.36 11.52 42.81
#